data_AF-A0A851SS78-F1
#
_entry.id   AF-A0A851SS78-F1
#
_cell.length_a   1.000
_cell.length_b   1.000
_cell.length_c   1.000
_cell.angle_alpha   90.00
_cell.angle_beta   90.00
_cell.angle_gamma   90.00
#
_symmetry.space_group_name_H-M   'P 1'
#
loop_
_entity.id
_entity.type
_entity.pdbx_description
1 polymer ?
#
loop_
_entity_poly.entity_id
_entity_poly.type
_entity_poly.pdbx_seq_one_letter_code
_entity_poly.pdbx_strand_id
1 'polypeptide(L)'
;VLSSIDAVIRSPRAPPLIYKHSKGPVQNCVKENGQECGFEHLLPTIEMWADQLMAIKDLHRSLRKLSLEVVPWHITNAQDNREAIRVEDLQFIVDAMLEEMENKEKSSQSPSLQTLLAIVSHFQKLFDVTSLHGVYPRMNEVYTKLGEMTNAMRNLHELLELDTSAPPTVVVDTVGKLCDIINENVTERVQQLLGTQDIHSIMDKLEEHECFFPPFQALIQELLCLLEISNLDDILPAVKNLK
;
A
#
# COMPACT_ATOMS: atom_id res chain seq x y z
N VAL A 1 8.70 -0.29 -62.18
CA VAL A 1 7.34 -0.90 -62.25
C VAL A 1 6.46 -0.12 -63.21
N LEU A 2 6.23 1.20 -63.01
CA LEU A 2 5.45 2.03 -63.94
C LEU A 2 6.04 2.08 -65.36
N SER A 3 7.36 2.20 -65.50
CA SER A 3 8.07 2.09 -66.79
C SER A 3 7.96 0.72 -67.47
N SER A 4 7.77 -0.34 -66.67
CA SER A 4 7.55 -1.71 -67.16
C SER A 4 6.08 -1.91 -67.59
N ILE A 5 5.14 -1.23 -66.95
CA ILE A 5 3.72 -1.22 -67.31
C ILE A 5 3.50 -0.42 -68.60
N ASP A 6 4.15 0.74 -68.75
CA ASP A 6 4.15 1.54 -69.99
C ASP A 6 4.70 0.72 -71.17
N ALA A 7 5.79 0.00 -70.96
CA ALA A 7 6.37 -0.91 -71.94
C ALA A 7 5.43 -2.08 -72.32
N VAL A 8 4.60 -2.56 -71.40
CA VAL A 8 3.61 -3.64 -71.66
C VAL A 8 2.38 -3.11 -72.38
N ILE A 9 1.89 -1.91 -72.05
CA ILE A 9 0.73 -1.28 -72.70
C ILE A 9 1.07 -0.83 -74.14
N ARG A 10 2.29 -0.34 -74.37
CA ARG A 10 2.78 0.09 -75.69
C ARG A 10 3.44 -1.04 -76.49
N SER A 11 3.54 -2.26 -75.94
CA SER A 11 4.19 -3.39 -76.62
C SER A 11 3.32 -3.98 -77.73
N PRO A 12 3.88 -4.28 -78.92
CA PRO A 12 3.15 -4.94 -80.02
C PRO A 12 2.75 -6.40 -79.72
N ARG A 13 3.05 -6.93 -78.52
CA ARG A 13 2.68 -8.28 -78.05
C ARG A 13 1.71 -8.26 -76.85
N ALA A 14 1.05 -7.13 -76.56
CA ALA A 14 0.08 -7.05 -75.47
C ALA A 14 -1.14 -7.99 -75.70
N PRO A 15 -1.75 -8.55 -74.63
CA PRO A 15 -2.84 -9.52 -74.75
C PRO A 15 -4.05 -8.97 -75.53
N PRO A 16 -4.69 -9.77 -76.40
CA PRO A 16 -5.72 -9.29 -77.34
C PRO A 16 -7.03 -8.79 -76.70
N LEU A 17 -7.22 -8.97 -75.39
CA LEU A 17 -8.33 -8.38 -74.64
C LEU A 17 -8.19 -6.85 -74.47
N ILE A 18 -6.98 -6.31 -74.64
CA ILE A 18 -6.71 -4.86 -74.71
C ILE A 18 -6.96 -4.33 -76.14
N TYR A 19 -7.05 -5.22 -77.15
CA TYR A 19 -7.17 -4.87 -78.57
C TYR A 19 -8.56 -5.15 -79.19
N LYS A 20 -9.47 -5.82 -78.48
CA LYS A 20 -10.80 -6.14 -79.04
C LYS A 20 -11.93 -5.96 -78.05
N HIS A 21 -12.53 -4.77 -78.08
CA HIS A 21 -13.99 -4.64 -77.94
C HIS A 21 -14.49 -3.44 -78.77
N SER A 22 -14.61 -3.63 -80.09
CA SER A 22 -15.70 -3.00 -80.85
C SER A 22 -16.01 -3.82 -82.10
N LYS A 23 -17.03 -4.69 -82.00
CA LYS A 23 -17.80 -5.14 -83.15
C LYS A 23 -19.29 -5.08 -82.81
N GLY A 24 -19.93 -4.02 -83.30
CA GLY A 24 -21.37 -3.79 -83.38
C GLY A 24 -21.60 -2.47 -84.18
N PRO A 25 -22.60 -2.35 -85.05
CA PRO A 25 -22.38 -1.82 -86.40
C PRO A 25 -22.96 -0.41 -86.68
N VAL A 26 -22.45 0.23 -87.77
CA VAL A 26 -23.00 1.37 -88.55
C VAL A 26 -22.76 2.78 -87.94
N GLN A 27 -22.17 3.82 -88.55
CA GLN A 27 -21.71 4.15 -89.92
C GLN A 27 -20.77 5.40 -89.90
N ASN A 28 -19.85 5.47 -90.87
CA ASN A 28 -19.30 6.65 -91.56
C ASN A 28 -18.51 7.74 -90.79
N CYS A 29 -17.18 7.72 -90.89
CA CYS A 29 -16.44 8.60 -91.83
C CYS A 29 -14.93 8.33 -91.85
N VAL A 30 -14.35 8.79 -92.95
CA VAL A 30 -13.00 8.63 -93.51
C VAL A 30 -11.83 8.84 -92.52
N LYS A 31 -10.77 8.05 -92.75
CA LYS A 31 -9.52 7.90 -92.00
C LYS A 31 -8.66 9.17 -91.93
N GLU A 32 -8.03 9.43 -90.79
CA GLU A 32 -6.61 9.83 -90.72
C GLU A 32 -6.04 9.55 -89.31
N ASN A 33 -4.85 8.94 -89.28
CA ASN A 33 -3.89 8.72 -88.19
C ASN A 33 -4.31 8.91 -86.71
N GLY A 34 -4.05 7.86 -85.92
CA GLY A 34 -3.94 7.96 -84.45
C GLY A 34 -5.19 7.50 -83.73
N GLN A 35 -5.48 6.21 -83.78
CA GLN A 35 -6.50 5.62 -82.91
C GLN A 35 -5.92 5.55 -81.48
N GLU A 36 -5.99 6.67 -80.78
CA GLU A 36 -5.62 6.82 -79.37
C GLU A 36 -6.39 5.78 -78.56
N CYS A 37 -5.65 4.80 -78.04
CA CYS A 37 -6.18 3.72 -77.23
C CYS A 37 -6.88 4.35 -76.01
N GLY A 38 -8.11 3.94 -75.67
CA GLY A 38 -8.87 4.42 -74.50
C GLY A 38 -8.25 4.13 -73.11
N PHE A 39 -6.94 3.88 -73.07
CA PHE A 39 -6.10 3.66 -71.91
C PHE A 39 -5.16 4.84 -71.64
N GLU A 40 -5.26 5.96 -72.37
CA GLU A 40 -4.41 7.14 -72.12
C GLU A 40 -4.53 7.67 -70.69
N HIS A 41 -5.72 7.51 -70.10
CA HIS A 41 -5.99 7.92 -68.72
C HIS A 41 -5.61 6.86 -67.68
N LEU A 42 -5.29 5.63 -68.08
CA LEU A 42 -4.97 4.56 -67.15
C LEU A 42 -3.65 4.83 -66.43
N LEU A 43 -2.62 5.24 -67.17
CA LEU A 43 -1.31 5.53 -66.60
C LEU A 43 -1.34 6.73 -65.63
N PRO A 44 -1.92 7.90 -66.00
CA PRO A 44 -2.13 9.00 -65.05
C PRO A 44 -2.97 8.62 -63.82
N THR A 45 -3.98 7.76 -63.99
CA THR A 45 -4.82 7.30 -62.86
C THR A 45 -4.03 6.41 -61.90
N ILE A 46 -3.18 5.52 -62.42
CA ILE A 46 -2.31 4.66 -61.60
C ILE A 46 -1.25 5.50 -60.88
N GLU A 47 -0.67 6.50 -61.54
CA GLU A 47 0.25 7.45 -60.92
C GLU A 47 -0.44 8.23 -59.78
N MET A 48 -1.64 8.75 -60.03
CA MET A 48 -2.45 9.42 -59.00
C MET A 48 -2.75 8.50 -57.80
N TRP A 49 -3.11 7.24 -58.04
CA TRP A 49 -3.35 6.27 -56.96
C TRP A 49 -2.08 5.94 -56.17
N ALA A 50 -0.92 5.86 -56.85
CA ALA A 50 0.36 5.67 -56.18
C ALA A 50 0.71 6.87 -55.28
N ASP A 51 0.49 8.09 -55.77
CA ASP A 51 0.71 9.32 -54.99
C ASP A 51 -0.23 9.41 -53.78
N GLN A 52 -1.52 9.08 -53.98
CA GLN A 52 -2.50 9.02 -52.88
C GLN A 52 -2.11 7.98 -51.83
N LEU A 53 -1.63 6.81 -52.25
CA LEU A 53 -1.18 5.77 -51.33
C LEU A 53 0.06 6.22 -50.53
N MET A 54 0.99 6.93 -51.17
CA MET A 54 2.15 7.52 -50.49
C MET A 54 1.73 8.60 -49.49
N ALA A 55 0.81 9.49 -49.87
CA ALA A 55 0.28 10.54 -49.01
C ALA A 55 -0.37 9.97 -47.72
N ILE A 56 -1.05 8.82 -47.81
CA ILE A 56 -1.62 8.14 -46.64
C ILE A 56 -0.52 7.65 -45.68
N LYS A 57 0.59 7.12 -46.20
CA LYS A 57 1.73 6.68 -45.38
C LYS A 57 2.39 7.87 -44.68
N ASP A 58 2.58 8.97 -45.40
CA ASP A 58 3.15 10.20 -44.86
C ASP A 58 2.24 10.86 -43.81
N LEU A 59 0.92 10.82 -44.04
CA LEU A 59 -0.06 11.28 -43.08
C LEU A 59 -0.01 10.44 -41.80
N HIS A 60 0.00 9.10 -41.92
CA HIS A 60 0.09 8.22 -40.75
C HIS A 60 1.38 8.48 -39.96
N ARG A 61 2.53 8.65 -40.64
CA ARG A 61 3.79 9.00 -39.97
C ARG A 61 3.69 10.33 -39.21
N SER A 62 3.11 11.35 -39.85
CA SER A 62 2.95 12.68 -39.25
C SER A 62 2.01 12.62 -38.04
N LEU A 63 0.94 11.83 -38.15
CA LEU A 63 -0.07 11.65 -37.12
C LEU A 63 0.46 10.85 -35.92
N ARG A 64 1.34 9.87 -36.16
CA ARG A 64 2.11 9.19 -35.11
C ARG A 64 3.05 10.14 -34.38
N LYS A 65 3.75 11.01 -35.11
CA LYS A 65 4.62 12.03 -34.51
C LYS A 65 3.81 12.98 -33.63
N LEU A 66 2.66 13.44 -34.12
CA LEU A 66 1.74 14.29 -33.35
C LEU A 66 1.21 13.56 -32.11
N SER A 67 0.83 12.29 -32.24
CA SER A 67 0.35 11.46 -31.13
C SER A 67 1.38 11.32 -30.00
N LEU A 68 2.67 11.18 -30.33
CA LEU A 68 3.74 11.15 -29.33
C LEU A 68 3.92 12.48 -28.60
N GLU A 69 3.68 13.60 -29.29
CA GLU A 69 3.80 14.95 -28.73
C GLU A 69 2.59 15.33 -27.86
N VAL A 70 1.38 14.93 -28.27
CA VAL A 70 0.12 15.25 -27.59
C VAL A 70 -0.20 14.26 -26.46
N VAL A 71 0.15 12.98 -26.62
CA VAL A 71 -0.15 11.93 -25.62
C VAL A 71 1.07 11.03 -25.36
N PRO A 72 2.04 11.49 -24.53
CA PRO A 72 3.33 10.80 -24.31
C PRO A 72 3.23 9.41 -23.65
N TRP A 73 2.09 9.07 -23.06
CA TRP A 73 1.89 7.86 -22.25
C TRP A 73 1.43 6.65 -23.08
N HIS A 74 1.02 6.84 -24.33
CA HIS A 74 0.73 5.71 -25.24
C HIS A 74 2.03 5.13 -25.81
N ILE A 75 2.79 4.46 -24.96
CA ILE A 75 3.86 3.55 -25.39
C ILE A 75 3.19 2.25 -25.81
N THR A 76 2.48 2.26 -26.94
CA THR A 76 2.11 1.01 -27.60
C THR A 76 3.16 0.74 -28.66
N ASN A 77 4.22 0.07 -28.20
CA ASN A 77 5.13 -0.72 -29.01
C ASN A 77 4.30 -1.74 -29.81
N ALA A 78 3.82 -1.34 -30.98
CA ALA A 78 3.21 -2.24 -31.94
C ALA A 78 3.86 -1.96 -33.29
N GLN A 79 5.06 -2.51 -33.44
CA GLN A 79 5.63 -3.05 -34.67
C GLN A 79 5.23 -2.31 -35.96
N ASP A 80 6.14 -1.48 -36.46
CA ASP A 80 6.11 -0.78 -37.76
C ASP A 80 6.21 -1.75 -38.98
N ASN A 81 5.77 -3.01 -38.82
CA ASN A 81 5.80 -4.09 -39.82
C ASN A 81 4.40 -4.45 -40.35
N ARG A 82 3.42 -3.52 -40.33
CA ARG A 82 2.19 -3.73 -41.11
C ARG A 82 2.43 -3.22 -42.53
N GLU A 83 2.44 -4.14 -43.50
CA GLU A 83 2.64 -3.85 -44.93
C GLU A 83 1.58 -2.91 -45.53
N ALA A 84 0.41 -2.79 -44.90
CA ALA A 84 -0.67 -1.91 -45.33
C ALA A 84 -1.20 -1.08 -44.15
N ILE A 85 -1.09 0.24 -44.30
CA ILE A 85 -1.75 1.24 -43.45
C ILE A 85 -3.13 1.50 -44.06
N ARG A 86 -4.20 1.33 -43.28
CA ARG A 86 -5.56 1.59 -43.74
C ARG A 86 -6.10 2.87 -43.11
N VAL A 87 -7.10 3.48 -43.74
CA VAL A 87 -7.68 4.76 -43.30
C VAL A 87 -8.32 4.62 -41.91
N GLU A 88 -8.88 3.45 -41.59
CA GLU A 88 -9.44 3.16 -40.27
C GLU A 88 -8.37 3.21 -39.17
N ASP A 89 -7.11 2.86 -39.50
CA ASP A 89 -6.00 2.93 -38.55
C ASP A 89 -5.63 4.40 -38.26
N LEU A 90 -5.74 5.31 -39.26
CA LEU A 90 -5.56 6.76 -39.03
C LEU A 90 -6.70 7.35 -38.22
N GLN A 91 -7.94 6.99 -38.56
CA GLN A 91 -9.14 7.44 -37.85
C GLN A 91 -9.07 7.05 -36.39
N PHE A 92 -8.69 5.80 -36.09
CA PHE A 92 -8.53 5.33 -34.72
C PHE A 92 -7.52 6.16 -33.92
N ILE A 93 -6.38 6.54 -34.51
CA ILE A 93 -5.39 7.36 -33.80
C ILE A 93 -5.94 8.77 -33.55
N VAL A 94 -6.68 9.36 -34.49
CA VAL A 94 -7.32 10.67 -34.31
C VAL A 94 -8.39 10.62 -33.22
N ASP A 95 -9.28 9.63 -33.28
CA ASP A 95 -10.37 9.47 -32.31
C ASP A 95 -9.79 9.25 -30.90
N ALA A 96 -8.75 8.43 -30.77
CA ALA A 96 -8.04 8.23 -29.51
C ALA A 96 -7.39 9.53 -28.99
N MET A 97 -6.77 10.34 -29.87
CA MET A 97 -6.22 11.63 -29.47
C MET A 97 -7.31 12.62 -29.03
N LEU A 98 -8.44 12.66 -29.72
CA LEU A 98 -9.57 13.52 -29.37
C LEU A 98 -10.20 13.10 -28.03
N GLU A 99 -10.39 11.80 -27.82
CA GLU A 99 -10.92 11.25 -26.56
C GLU A 99 -9.98 11.55 -25.39
N GLU A 100 -8.66 11.41 -25.57
CA GLU A 100 -7.67 11.75 -24.54
C GLU A 100 -7.60 13.25 -24.26
N MET A 101 -7.76 14.11 -25.27
CA MET A 101 -7.83 15.56 -25.08
C MET A 101 -9.10 15.97 -24.33
N GLU A 102 -10.25 15.35 -24.64
CA GLU A 102 -11.50 15.57 -23.91
C GLU A 102 -11.40 15.01 -22.46
N ASN A 103 -10.73 13.88 -22.28
CA ASN A 103 -10.42 13.32 -20.96
C ASN A 103 -9.44 14.19 -20.20
N LYS A 104 -8.47 14.88 -20.82
CA LYS A 104 -7.60 15.89 -20.19
C LYS A 104 -8.40 17.08 -19.67
N GLU A 105 -9.41 17.54 -20.42
CA GLU A 105 -10.30 18.62 -19.98
C GLU A 105 -11.14 18.18 -18.77
N LYS A 106 -11.65 16.94 -18.76
CA LYS A 106 -12.38 16.35 -17.61
C LYS A 106 -11.47 15.94 -16.44
N SER A 107 -10.22 15.56 -16.71
CA SER A 107 -9.18 15.16 -15.73
C SER A 107 -8.21 16.29 -15.40
N SER A 108 -8.55 17.54 -15.75
CA SER A 108 -7.89 18.75 -15.23
C SER A 108 -7.99 18.87 -13.70
N GLN A 109 -8.75 17.98 -13.06
CA GLN A 109 -8.74 17.75 -11.61
C GLN A 109 -7.72 16.71 -11.14
N SER A 110 -6.83 16.21 -12.00
CA SER A 110 -5.70 15.42 -11.52
C SER A 110 -4.78 16.34 -10.71
N PRO A 111 -4.59 16.06 -9.40
CA PRO A 111 -3.76 16.93 -8.57
C PRO A 111 -2.36 17.00 -9.16
N SER A 112 -1.81 18.21 -9.20
CA SER A 112 -0.46 18.44 -9.71
C SER A 112 0.55 17.52 -9.01
N LEU A 113 1.66 17.18 -9.66
CA LEU A 113 2.72 16.36 -9.06
C LEU A 113 3.19 16.94 -7.71
N GLN A 114 3.24 18.27 -7.59
CA GLN A 114 3.56 18.96 -6.33
C GLN A 114 2.51 18.68 -5.24
N THR A 115 1.22 18.72 -5.58
CA THR A 115 0.13 18.37 -4.66
C THR A 115 0.24 16.91 -4.23
N LEU A 116 0.54 16.00 -5.14
CA LEU A 116 0.71 14.57 -4.84
C LEU A 116 1.89 14.35 -3.88
N LEU A 117 3.03 14.99 -4.13
CA LEU A 117 4.20 14.95 -3.27
C LEU A 117 3.93 15.57 -1.90
N ALA A 118 3.16 16.66 -1.84
CA ALA A 118 2.74 17.28 -0.59
C ALA A 118 1.83 16.35 0.24
N ILE A 119 0.91 15.63 -0.40
CA ILE A 119 0.06 14.62 0.24
C ILE A 119 0.93 13.48 0.79
N VAL A 120 1.86 12.94 0.00
CA VAL A 120 2.79 11.88 0.44
C VAL A 120 3.64 12.37 1.62
N SER A 121 4.19 13.57 1.54
CA SER A 121 4.97 14.17 2.63
C SER A 121 4.14 14.39 3.89
N HIS A 122 2.86 14.74 3.75
CA HIS A 122 1.97 14.89 4.89
C HIS A 122 1.77 13.55 5.62
N PHE A 123 1.48 12.47 4.90
CA PHE A 123 1.32 11.15 5.51
C PHE A 123 2.62 10.61 6.11
N GLN A 124 3.76 10.88 5.47
CA GLN A 124 5.08 10.58 6.02
C GLN A 124 5.31 11.28 7.36
N LYS A 125 4.95 12.55 7.49
CA LYS A 125 5.04 13.28 8.77
C LYS A 125 4.02 12.80 9.81
N LEU A 126 2.77 12.54 9.39
CA LEU A 126 1.70 12.12 10.29
C LEU A 126 2.01 10.78 10.96
N PHE A 127 2.57 9.85 10.18
CA PHE A 127 2.94 8.53 10.67
C PHE A 127 4.42 8.42 11.08
N ASP A 128 5.20 9.50 11.00
CA ASP A 128 6.63 9.54 11.31
C ASP A 128 7.46 8.47 10.56
N VAL A 129 7.33 8.46 9.23
CA VAL A 129 8.01 7.52 8.34
C VAL A 129 8.74 8.22 7.20
N THR A 130 9.92 7.72 6.86
CA THR A 130 10.79 8.30 5.81
C THR A 130 10.40 7.90 4.38
N SER A 131 9.56 6.88 4.21
CA SER A 131 9.12 6.35 2.91
C SER A 131 7.62 6.05 2.88
N LEU A 132 7.01 6.18 1.70
CA LEU A 132 5.59 5.86 1.51
C LEU A 132 5.26 4.40 1.84
N HIS A 133 6.19 3.48 1.56
CA HIS A 133 6.03 2.06 1.90
C HIS A 133 5.94 1.84 3.42
N GLY A 134 6.52 2.73 4.23
CA GLY A 134 6.43 2.68 5.68
C GLY A 134 5.08 3.11 6.25
N VAL A 135 4.27 3.86 5.48
CA VAL A 135 2.99 4.41 5.96
C VAL A 135 1.99 3.30 6.30
N TYR A 136 1.84 2.31 5.42
CA TYR A 136 0.87 1.23 5.64
C TYR A 136 1.22 0.32 6.83
N PRO A 137 2.47 -0.17 6.98
CA PRO A 137 2.90 -0.88 8.18
C PRO A 137 2.67 -0.06 9.45
N ARG A 138 3.01 1.24 9.43
CA ARG A 138 2.88 2.10 10.61
C ARG A 138 1.43 2.38 10.97
N MET A 139 0.57 2.53 9.98
CA MET A 139 -0.88 2.64 10.18
C MET A 139 -1.45 1.37 10.82
N ASN A 140 -1.06 0.18 10.33
CA ASN A 140 -1.49 -1.08 10.92
C ASN A 140 -1.04 -1.21 12.39
N GLU A 141 0.18 -0.79 12.70
CA GLU A 141 0.69 -0.78 14.07
C GLU A 141 -0.13 0.14 14.98
N VAL A 142 -0.52 1.33 14.50
CA VAL A 142 -1.42 2.24 15.26
C VAL A 142 -2.75 1.55 15.56
N TYR A 143 -3.35 0.86 14.58
CA TYR A 143 -4.60 0.12 14.80
C TYR A 143 -4.43 -1.03 15.80
N THR A 144 -3.35 -1.80 15.69
CA THR A 144 -3.04 -2.87 16.65
C THR A 144 -2.88 -2.31 18.06
N LYS A 145 -2.06 -1.26 18.23
CA LYS A 145 -1.82 -0.61 19.52
C LYS A 145 -3.09 -0.03 20.13
N LEU A 146 -3.93 0.60 19.33
CA LEU A 146 -5.21 1.13 19.78
C LEU A 146 -6.17 0.02 20.23
N GLY A 147 -6.22 -1.09 19.49
CA GLY A 147 -7.00 -2.27 19.87
C GLY A 147 -6.51 -2.89 21.18
N GLU A 148 -5.19 -3.07 21.32
CA GLU A 148 -4.55 -3.53 22.56
C GLU A 148 -4.92 -2.62 23.75
N MET A 149 -4.79 -1.31 23.56
CA MET A 149 -5.03 -0.31 24.61
C MET A 149 -6.51 -0.23 25.00
N THR A 150 -7.42 -0.36 24.04
CA THR A 150 -8.87 -0.42 24.28
C THR A 150 -9.25 -1.67 25.07
N ASN A 151 -8.67 -2.83 24.71
CA ASN A 151 -8.92 -4.06 25.44
C ASN A 151 -8.32 -4.03 26.85
N ALA A 152 -7.11 -3.49 27.01
CA ALA A 152 -6.49 -3.29 28.32
C ALA A 152 -7.35 -2.36 29.19
N MET A 153 -7.85 -1.26 28.64
CA MET A 153 -8.73 -0.33 29.35
C MET A 153 -10.03 -1.01 29.79
N ARG A 154 -10.67 -1.79 28.90
CA ARG A 154 -11.87 -2.57 29.23
C ARG A 154 -11.60 -3.56 30.36
N ASN A 155 -10.48 -4.29 30.30
CA ASN A 155 -10.11 -5.23 31.37
C ASN A 155 -9.88 -4.51 32.71
N LEU A 156 -9.28 -3.31 32.69
CA LEU A 156 -9.10 -2.50 33.89
C LEU A 156 -10.45 -2.00 34.43
N HIS A 157 -11.38 -1.58 33.57
CA HIS A 157 -12.74 -1.23 33.99
C HIS A 157 -13.44 -2.41 34.65
N GLU A 158 -13.35 -3.62 34.07
CA GLU A 158 -13.95 -4.83 34.64
C GLU A 158 -13.31 -5.20 35.98
N LEU A 159 -11.97 -5.17 36.08
CA LEU A 159 -11.25 -5.54 37.30
C LEU A 159 -11.49 -4.56 38.45
N LEU A 160 -11.64 -3.28 38.14
CA LEU A 160 -11.87 -2.20 39.10
C LEU A 160 -13.36 -1.89 39.30
N GLU A 161 -14.24 -2.66 38.65
CA GLU A 161 -15.70 -2.48 38.68
C GLU A 161 -16.14 -1.05 38.34
N LEU A 162 -15.46 -0.41 37.39
CA LEU A 162 -15.76 0.94 36.91
C LEU A 162 -16.75 0.88 35.74
N ASP A 163 -17.55 1.94 35.59
CA ASP A 163 -18.42 2.08 34.43
C ASP A 163 -17.59 2.12 33.13
N THR A 164 -18.08 1.44 32.11
CA THR A 164 -17.44 1.39 30.78
C THR A 164 -17.27 2.77 30.14
N SER A 165 -18.07 3.76 30.54
CA SER A 165 -17.94 5.16 30.09
C SER A 165 -16.92 5.98 30.89
N ALA A 166 -16.29 5.42 31.93
CA ALA A 166 -15.31 6.12 32.73
C ALA A 166 -14.10 6.55 31.87
N PRO A 167 -13.61 7.79 32.03
CA PRO A 167 -12.43 8.23 31.29
C PRO A 167 -11.16 7.54 31.84
N PRO A 168 -10.11 7.35 31.01
CA PRO A 168 -8.85 6.73 31.42
C PRO A 168 -8.20 7.35 32.66
N THR A 169 -8.41 8.63 32.89
CA THR A 169 -7.88 9.35 34.06
C THR A 169 -8.45 8.83 35.37
N VAL A 170 -9.74 8.45 35.39
CA VAL A 170 -10.39 7.89 36.58
C VAL A 170 -9.82 6.51 36.89
N VAL A 171 -9.54 5.70 35.88
CA VAL A 171 -8.88 4.39 36.03
C VAL A 171 -7.50 4.53 36.64
N VAL A 172 -6.70 5.49 36.15
CA VAL A 172 -5.36 5.74 36.70
C VAL A 172 -5.43 6.25 38.13
N ASP A 173 -6.38 7.14 38.44
CA ASP A 173 -6.59 7.67 39.80
C ASP A 173 -7.03 6.58 40.79
N THR A 174 -7.93 5.67 40.39
CA THR A 174 -8.36 4.55 41.25
C THR A 174 -7.24 3.53 41.45
N VAL A 175 -6.46 3.21 40.41
CA VAL A 175 -5.25 2.39 40.55
C VAL A 175 -4.24 3.06 41.48
N GLY A 176 -4.05 4.38 41.36
CA GLY A 176 -3.20 5.17 42.26
C GLY A 176 -3.63 5.06 43.71
N LYS A 177 -4.91 5.29 44.00
CA LYS A 177 -5.49 5.13 45.35
C LYS A 177 -5.33 3.72 45.90
N LEU A 178 -5.50 2.70 45.06
CA LEU A 178 -5.27 1.31 45.47
C LEU A 178 -3.80 1.06 45.82
N CYS A 179 -2.87 1.59 45.03
CA CYS A 179 -1.45 1.53 45.34
C CYS A 179 -1.14 2.23 46.67
N ASP A 180 -1.72 3.41 46.91
CA ASP A 180 -1.54 4.15 48.16
C ASP A 180 -2.07 3.36 49.37
N ILE A 181 -3.29 2.81 49.29
CA ILE A 181 -3.88 1.99 50.36
C ILE A 181 -3.04 0.74 50.65
N ILE A 182 -2.55 0.06 49.61
CA ILE A 182 -1.68 -1.11 49.78
C ILE A 182 -0.38 -0.69 50.46
N ASN A 183 0.22 0.42 50.05
CA ASN A 183 1.48 0.89 50.58
C ASN A 183 1.35 1.37 52.04
N GLU A 184 0.27 2.07 52.37
CA GLU A 184 -0.07 2.46 53.75
C GLU A 184 -0.28 1.22 54.62
N ASN A 185 -1.07 0.24 54.18
CA ASN A 185 -1.30 -1.00 54.94
C ASN A 185 -0.02 -1.83 55.14
N VAL A 186 0.85 -1.92 54.13
CA VAL A 186 2.16 -2.56 54.29
C VAL A 186 3.00 -1.80 55.32
N THR A 187 3.00 -0.47 55.26
CA THR A 187 3.72 0.37 56.22
C THR A 187 3.18 0.19 57.63
N GLU A 188 1.85 0.17 57.82
CA GLU A 188 1.20 -0.09 59.10
C GLU A 188 1.50 -1.48 59.64
N ARG A 189 1.46 -2.53 58.81
CA ARG A 189 1.81 -3.90 59.23
C ARG A 189 3.26 -4.02 59.66
N VAL A 190 4.17 -3.36 58.94
CA VAL A 190 5.59 -3.29 59.32
C VAL A 190 5.74 -2.55 60.65
N GLN A 191 5.06 -1.42 60.84
CA GLN A 191 5.06 -0.70 62.11
C GLN A 191 4.45 -1.51 63.26
N GLN A 192 3.39 -2.28 63.03
CA GLN A 192 2.78 -3.16 64.04
C GLN A 192 3.70 -4.32 64.42
N LEU A 193 4.37 -4.95 63.44
CA LEU A 193 5.32 -6.04 63.69
C LEU A 193 6.57 -5.56 64.44
N LEU A 194 7.12 -4.43 64.04
CA LEU A 194 8.33 -3.88 64.64
C LEU A 194 8.03 -3.11 65.95
N GLY A 195 6.80 -2.62 66.11
CA GLY A 195 6.36 -1.83 67.25
C GLY A 195 7.16 -0.53 67.46
N THR A 196 7.86 -0.07 66.43
CA THR A 196 8.81 1.04 66.47
C THR A 196 8.66 1.88 65.21
N GLN A 197 8.75 3.21 65.34
CA GLN A 197 8.55 4.16 64.23
C GLN A 197 9.86 4.68 63.62
N ASP A 198 11.01 4.48 64.30
CA ASP A 198 12.30 5.00 63.88
C ASP A 198 13.30 3.86 63.60
N ILE A 199 14.14 4.04 62.57
CA ILE A 199 15.17 3.07 62.13
C ILE A 199 16.15 2.78 63.27
N HIS A 200 16.46 3.77 64.10
CA HIS A 200 17.31 3.58 65.27
C HIS A 200 16.65 2.67 66.30
N SER A 201 15.36 2.86 66.58
CA SER A 201 14.61 1.96 67.48
C SER A 201 14.46 0.54 66.92
N ILE A 202 14.39 0.38 65.60
CA ILE A 202 14.40 -0.95 64.95
C ILE A 202 15.77 -1.62 65.16
N MET A 203 16.86 -0.88 64.98
CA MET A 203 18.22 -1.38 65.18
C MET A 203 18.44 -1.80 66.63
N ASP A 204 18.02 -0.98 67.59
CA ASP A 204 18.11 -1.28 69.02
C ASP A 204 17.29 -2.54 69.38
N LYS A 205 16.06 -2.68 68.87
CA LYS A 205 15.23 -3.88 69.07
C LYS A 205 15.84 -5.14 68.45
N LEU A 206 16.46 -5.00 67.27
CA LEU A 206 17.10 -6.12 66.59
C LEU A 206 18.34 -6.57 67.36
N GLU A 207 19.12 -5.63 67.90
CA GLU A 207 20.24 -5.92 68.80
C GLU A 207 19.80 -6.58 70.11
N GLU A 208 18.71 -6.10 70.73
CA GLU A 208 18.08 -6.75 71.88
C GLU A 208 17.62 -8.18 71.57
N HIS A 209 17.03 -8.41 70.39
CA HIS A 209 16.63 -9.74 69.94
C HIS A 209 17.83 -10.67 69.77
N GLU A 210 18.91 -10.20 69.13
CA GLU A 210 20.15 -10.97 68.97
C GLU A 210 20.81 -11.31 70.32
N CYS A 211 20.60 -10.49 71.35
CA CYS A 211 21.13 -10.75 72.70
C CYS A 211 20.24 -11.68 73.53
N PHE A 212 18.92 -11.58 73.41
CA PHE A 212 17.95 -12.35 74.20
C PHE A 212 17.63 -13.71 73.61
N PHE A 213 17.49 -13.80 72.27
CA PHE A 213 17.01 -15.00 71.61
C PHE A 213 17.95 -16.21 71.77
N PRO A 214 19.29 -16.08 71.67
CA PRO A 214 20.18 -17.24 71.84
C PRO A 214 20.14 -17.84 73.27
N PRO A 215 20.21 -17.06 74.36
CA PRO A 215 20.00 -17.58 75.72
C PRO A 215 18.61 -18.18 75.92
N PHE A 216 17.56 -17.55 75.37
CA PHE A 216 16.20 -18.07 75.47
C PHE A 216 16.03 -19.40 74.73
N GLN A 217 16.55 -19.51 73.51
CA GLN A 217 16.53 -20.74 72.72
C GLN A 217 17.31 -21.85 73.41
N ALA A 218 18.47 -21.55 74.00
CA ALA A 218 19.24 -22.51 74.78
C ALA A 218 18.42 -23.06 75.96
N LEU A 219 17.76 -22.17 76.72
CA LEU A 219 16.88 -22.55 77.82
C LEU A 219 15.72 -23.44 77.36
N ILE A 220 15.05 -23.07 76.26
CA ILE A 220 13.95 -23.87 75.70
C ILE A 220 14.45 -25.25 75.26
N GLN A 221 15.61 -25.32 74.61
CA GLN A 221 16.18 -26.57 74.15
C GLN A 221 16.56 -27.48 75.32
N GLU A 222 17.16 -26.91 76.37
CA GLU A 222 17.44 -27.63 77.62
C GLU A 222 16.15 -28.16 78.25
N LEU A 223 15.09 -27.35 78.27
CA LEU A 223 13.80 -27.75 78.83
C LEU A 223 13.13 -28.87 78.02
N LEU A 224 13.19 -28.79 76.69
CA LEU A 224 12.72 -29.84 75.78
C LEU A 224 13.50 -31.14 75.97
N CYS A 225 14.83 -31.06 76.12
CA CYS A 225 15.67 -32.22 76.40
C CYS A 225 15.37 -32.84 77.78
N LEU A 226 15.16 -32.02 78.81
CA LEU A 226 14.88 -32.49 80.17
C LEU A 226 13.50 -33.16 80.27
N LEU A 227 12.52 -32.64 79.55
CA LEU A 227 11.16 -33.18 79.50
C LEU A 227 10.98 -34.32 78.47
N GLU A 228 12.00 -34.60 77.65
CA GLU A 228 11.97 -35.55 76.51
C GLU A 228 10.88 -35.25 75.47
N ILE A 229 10.76 -33.98 75.08
CA ILE A 229 9.70 -33.49 74.19
C ILE A 229 10.30 -32.84 72.96
N SER A 230 9.62 -33.02 71.82
CA SER A 230 10.09 -32.50 70.52
C SER A 230 9.46 -31.15 70.14
N ASN A 231 8.32 -30.77 70.72
CA ASN A 231 7.60 -29.54 70.38
C ASN A 231 7.51 -28.58 71.56
N LEU A 232 7.69 -27.29 71.27
CA LEU A 232 7.56 -26.20 72.23
C LEU A 232 6.18 -26.19 72.92
N ASP A 233 5.10 -26.47 72.18
CA ASP A 233 3.72 -26.41 72.68
C ASP A 233 3.41 -27.49 73.73
N ASP A 234 4.19 -28.57 73.74
CA ASP A 234 4.03 -29.72 74.63
C ASP A 234 4.76 -29.52 75.98
N ILE A 235 5.56 -28.45 76.11
CA ILE A 235 6.27 -28.08 77.34
C ILE A 235 5.29 -27.84 78.50
N LEU A 236 4.28 -26.97 78.30
CA LEU A 236 3.34 -26.60 79.36
C LEU A 236 2.47 -27.80 79.83
N PRO A 237 1.92 -28.64 78.93
CA PRO A 237 1.27 -29.89 79.30
C PRO A 237 2.16 -30.83 80.12
N ALA A 238 3.41 -31.04 79.70
CA ALA A 238 4.29 -31.98 80.38
C ALA A 238 4.75 -31.49 81.76
N VAL A 239 5.04 -30.20 81.90
CA VAL A 239 5.34 -29.60 83.22
C VAL A 239 4.15 -29.69 84.16
N LYS A 240 2.92 -29.54 83.65
CA LYS A 240 1.70 -29.73 84.46
C LYS A 240 1.49 -31.18 84.90
N ASN A 241 1.93 -32.15 84.11
CA ASN A 241 1.85 -33.58 84.45
C ASN A 241 2.96 -34.04 85.42
N LEU A 242 3.98 -33.20 85.65
CA LEU A 242 5.06 -33.44 86.63
C LEU A 242 4.72 -32.91 88.04
N LYS A 243 3.54 -32.31 88.22
CA LYS A 243 3.03 -31.79 89.50
C LYS A 243 2.00 -32.74 90.08
#